data_AF-A0A0Q5ZXI8-F1
#
_entry.id   AF-A0A0Q5ZXI8-F1
#
_cell.length_a   1.000
_cell.length_b   1.000
_cell.length_c   1.000
_cell.angle_alpha   90.00
_cell.angle_beta   90.00
_cell.angle_gamma   90.00
#
_symmetry.space_group_name_H-M   'P 1'
#
loop_
_entity.id
_entity.type
_entity.pdbx_description
1 polymer ?
#
loop_
_entity_poly.entity_id
_entity_poly.type
_entity_poly.pdbx_seq_one_letter_code
_entity_poly.pdbx_strand_id
1 'polypeptide(L)'
;MNTISFEKEISRAIIEKNAENFDMAHLNLSDFNRRMDKDYDLICRFTNENPRFFLRQELRYPENTNTIASQINWFLMWKNSQDQKSYFRMFFSDVRREFEAITFYHSPHVQKDNVYFKLADNFKKKYTDYAPLGFLSTDEENYIKEEINIKFLRNL
;
A
#
# COMPACT_ATOMS: atom_id res chain seq x y z
N MET A 1 4.67 14.26 11.32
CA MET A 1 5.77 13.31 11.58
C MET A 1 5.09 11.97 11.81
N ASN A 2 5.17 11.05 10.86
CA ASN A 2 4.45 9.78 10.96
C ASN A 2 5.22 8.87 11.90
N THR A 3 4.52 8.24 12.84
CA THR A 3 5.17 7.54 13.94
C THR A 3 4.79 6.07 13.90
N ILE A 4 5.79 5.20 13.96
CA ILE A 4 5.61 3.79 14.29
C ILE A 4 5.76 3.66 15.79
N SER A 5 4.70 3.24 16.46
CA SER A 5 4.66 3.00 17.90
C SER A 5 4.60 1.51 18.19
N PHE A 6 5.05 1.08 19.37
CA PHE A 6 4.97 -0.33 19.80
C PHE A 6 3.82 -0.50 20.79
N GLU A 7 3.05 -1.59 20.66
CA GLU A 7 1.92 -1.86 21.57
C GLU A 7 2.36 -2.17 23.00
N LYS A 8 3.55 -2.75 23.15
CA LYS A 8 4.15 -3.16 24.44
C LYS A 8 5.63 -2.80 24.45
N GLU A 9 6.27 -2.88 25.61
CA GLU A 9 7.72 -2.83 25.67
C GLU A 9 8.31 -4.00 24.90
N ILE A 10 9.18 -3.69 23.93
CA ILE A 10 9.87 -4.66 23.08
C ILE A 10 11.36 -4.53 23.35
N SER A 11 12.07 -5.66 23.42
CA SER A 11 13.50 -5.65 23.62
C SER A 11 14.22 -4.95 22.46
N ARG A 12 15.28 -4.20 22.79
CA ARG A 12 16.09 -3.51 21.80
C ARG A 12 16.67 -4.46 20.73
N ALA A 13 17.03 -5.68 21.12
CA ALA A 13 17.52 -6.70 20.20
C ALA A 13 16.48 -7.08 19.11
N ILE A 14 15.19 -7.18 19.45
CA ILE A 14 14.12 -7.45 18.48
C ILE A 14 13.92 -6.26 17.52
N ILE A 15 14.05 -5.03 18.04
CA ILE A 15 13.94 -3.81 17.25
C ILE A 15 15.10 -3.73 16.25
N GLU A 16 16.33 -3.90 16.71
CA GLU A 16 17.54 -3.85 15.88
C GLU A 16 17.53 -4.93 14.80
N LYS A 17 17.10 -6.15 15.14
CA LYS A 17 16.90 -7.26 14.18
C LYS A 17 15.94 -6.90 13.04
N ASN A 18 14.98 -6.01 13.30
CA ASN A 18 13.91 -5.64 12.36
C ASN A 18 14.03 -4.20 11.83
N ALA A 19 15.17 -3.54 12.03
CA ALA A 19 15.36 -2.13 11.66
C ALA A 19 14.97 -1.83 10.20
N GLU A 20 15.45 -2.65 9.27
CA GLU A 20 15.14 -2.51 7.84
C GLU A 20 13.63 -2.62 7.53
N ASN A 21 12.90 -3.47 8.27
CA ASN A 21 11.45 -3.60 8.13
C ASN A 21 10.71 -2.35 8.62
N PHE A 22 11.22 -1.68 9.65
CA PHE A 22 10.68 -0.39 10.10
C PHE A 22 10.96 0.73 9.12
N ASP A 23 12.16 0.77 8.54
CA ASP A 23 12.52 1.77 7.55
C ASP A 23 11.62 1.67 6.31
N MET A 24 11.43 0.46 5.78
CA MET A 24 10.51 0.22 4.66
C MET A 24 9.06 0.58 5.02
N ALA A 25 8.58 0.20 6.20
CA ALA A 25 7.23 0.56 6.65
C ALA A 25 7.06 2.08 6.73
N HIS A 26 8.05 2.80 7.27
CA HIS A 26 8.03 4.25 7.37
C HIS A 26 8.04 4.92 5.99
N LEU A 27 8.88 4.46 5.06
CA LEU A 27 8.93 4.96 3.68
C LEU A 27 7.58 4.86 2.99
N ASN A 28 6.96 3.68 3.02
CA ASN A 28 5.68 3.43 2.35
C ASN A 28 4.52 4.16 3.02
N LEU A 29 4.51 4.25 4.37
CA LEU A 29 3.52 5.06 5.09
C LEU A 29 3.63 6.54 4.73
N SER A 30 4.86 7.08 4.71
CA SER A 30 5.11 8.48 4.40
C SER A 30 4.71 8.83 2.97
N ASP A 31 5.04 7.97 2.00
CA ASP A 31 4.64 8.18 0.62
C ASP A 31 3.11 8.12 0.45
N PHE A 32 2.46 7.12 1.08
CA PHE A 32 1.00 7.00 1.06
C PHE A 32 0.31 8.22 1.66
N ASN A 33 0.73 8.64 2.86
CA ASN A 33 0.16 9.80 3.56
C ASN A 33 0.27 11.07 2.72
N ARG A 34 1.44 11.29 2.09
CA ARG A 34 1.66 12.42 1.18
C ARG A 34 0.75 12.36 -0.05
N ARG A 35 0.60 11.19 -0.68
CA ARG A 35 -0.23 11.03 -1.90
C ARG A 35 -1.72 11.18 -1.62
N MET A 36 -2.16 10.65 -0.47
CA MET A 36 -3.57 10.53 -0.14
C MET A 36 -4.08 11.66 0.79
N ASP A 37 -3.20 12.61 1.13
CA ASP A 37 -3.48 13.69 2.08
C ASP A 37 -4.00 13.13 3.41
N LYS A 38 -3.22 12.22 3.99
CA LYS A 38 -3.51 11.52 5.26
C LYS A 38 -2.37 11.73 6.25
N ASP A 39 -2.68 11.50 7.52
CA ASP A 39 -1.79 11.61 8.67
C ASP A 39 -1.79 10.30 9.49
N TYR A 40 -1.84 9.17 8.79
CA TYR A 40 -1.89 7.88 9.45
C TYR A 40 -0.59 7.55 10.19
N ASP A 41 -0.75 6.87 11.31
CA ASP A 41 0.32 6.34 12.15
C ASP A 41 0.20 4.83 12.23
N LEU A 42 1.30 4.15 12.57
CA LEU A 42 1.31 2.69 12.72
C LEU A 42 1.55 2.29 14.17
N ILE A 43 0.88 1.20 14.56
CA ILE A 43 1.21 0.39 15.72
C ILE A 43 1.87 -0.89 15.21
N CYS A 44 3.06 -1.19 15.72
CA CYS A 44 3.76 -2.43 15.48
C CYS A 44 3.48 -3.43 16.61
N ARG A 45 3.08 -4.63 16.23
CA ARG A 45 3.01 -5.83 17.08
C ARG A 45 3.98 -6.87 16.55
N PHE A 46 4.50 -7.72 17.41
CA PHE A 46 5.36 -8.82 16.99
C PHE A 46 4.62 -10.16 17.07
N THR A 47 4.84 -11.02 16.08
CA THR A 47 4.41 -12.42 16.10
C THR A 47 5.58 -13.28 15.65
N ASN A 48 6.06 -14.17 16.52
CA ASN A 48 7.28 -14.97 16.27
C ASN A 48 8.47 -14.09 15.81
N GLU A 49 8.73 -12.99 16.53
CA GLU A 49 9.77 -11.98 16.23
C GLU A 49 9.62 -11.21 14.90
N ASN A 50 8.55 -11.44 14.14
CA ASN A 50 8.26 -10.71 12.91
C ASN A 50 7.32 -9.53 13.20
N PRO A 51 7.60 -8.33 12.66
CA PRO A 51 6.77 -7.15 12.86
C PRO A 51 5.49 -7.26 12.03
N ARG A 52 4.39 -6.81 12.62
CA ARG A 52 3.10 -6.65 11.97
C ARG A 52 2.53 -5.29 12.32
N PHE A 53 2.18 -4.54 11.30
CA PHE A 53 1.73 -3.15 11.41
C PHE A 53 0.22 -3.04 11.36
N PHE A 54 -0.32 -2.12 12.14
CA PHE A 54 -1.73 -1.79 12.22
C PHE A 54 -1.86 -0.28 12.17
N LEU A 55 -2.94 0.25 11.60
CA LEU A 55 -3.21 1.67 11.75
C LEU A 55 -3.51 1.98 13.22
N ARG A 56 -2.98 3.10 13.71
CA ARG A 56 -3.33 3.61 15.04
C ARG A 56 -4.74 4.21 15.06
N GLN A 57 -5.16 4.77 13.94
CA GLN A 57 -6.44 5.45 13.79
C GLN A 57 -7.61 4.45 13.76
N GLU A 58 -8.68 4.77 14.48
CA GLU A 58 -9.96 4.08 14.33
C GLU A 58 -10.65 4.57 13.05
N LEU A 59 -10.58 3.77 11.99
CA LEU A 59 -11.22 4.08 10.71
C LEU A 59 -12.66 3.54 10.66
N ARG A 60 -13.59 4.34 10.12
CA ARG A 60 -14.94 3.87 9.80
C ARG A 60 -14.92 2.99 8.56
N TYR A 61 -15.79 1.98 8.49
CA TYR A 61 -15.99 1.22 7.25
C TYR A 61 -16.49 2.15 6.13
N PRO A 62 -16.00 2.05 4.88
CA PRO A 62 -15.07 1.04 4.34
C PRO A 62 -13.59 1.42 4.42
N GLU A 63 -13.20 2.55 5.04
CA GLU A 63 -11.80 2.98 5.13
C GLU A 63 -10.90 1.97 5.89
N ASN A 64 -11.50 1.04 6.65
CA ASN A 64 -10.78 -0.07 7.28
C ASN A 64 -10.33 -1.17 6.28
N THR A 65 -10.94 -1.26 5.11
CA THR A 65 -10.65 -2.30 4.12
C THR A 65 -9.52 -1.84 3.21
N ASN A 66 -8.43 -2.64 3.11
CA ASN A 66 -7.21 -2.32 2.37
C ASN A 66 -6.44 -1.07 2.84
N THR A 67 -6.16 -0.99 4.14
CA THR A 67 -5.30 0.08 4.69
C THR A 67 -3.85 -0.05 4.22
N ILE A 68 -3.12 1.07 4.25
CA ILE A 68 -1.66 1.09 4.03
C ILE A 68 -0.92 0.13 4.97
N ALA A 69 -1.40 -0.05 6.21
CA ALA A 69 -0.85 -1.03 7.15
C ALA A 69 -0.97 -2.47 6.63
N SER A 70 -2.11 -2.82 6.03
CA SER A 70 -2.29 -4.12 5.38
C SER A 70 -1.30 -4.28 4.22
N GLN A 71 -1.18 -3.28 3.34
CA GLN A 71 -0.25 -3.33 2.19
C GLN A 71 1.20 -3.53 2.64
N ILE A 72 1.67 -2.77 3.64
CA ILE A 72 3.02 -2.93 4.21
C ILE A 72 3.24 -4.35 4.72
N ASN A 73 2.28 -4.92 5.45
CA ASN A 73 2.40 -6.30 5.95
C ASN A 73 2.51 -7.31 4.80
N TRP A 74 1.73 -7.14 3.73
CA TRP A 74 1.83 -8.00 2.55
C TRP A 74 3.20 -7.91 1.89
N PHE A 75 3.73 -6.69 1.69
CA PHE A 75 5.07 -6.50 1.13
C PHE A 75 6.17 -7.15 1.97
N LEU A 76 6.11 -7.01 3.30
CA LEU A 76 7.05 -7.67 4.21
C LEU A 76 6.95 -9.19 4.17
N MET A 77 5.73 -9.72 4.12
CA MET A 77 5.50 -11.17 4.04
C MET A 77 6.08 -11.72 2.72
N TRP A 78 5.93 -10.99 1.62
CA TRP A 78 6.46 -11.38 0.32
C TRP A 78 7.99 -11.24 0.23
N LYS A 79 8.59 -10.21 0.83
CA LYS A 79 10.05 -10.09 0.96
C LYS A 79 10.63 -11.37 1.59
N ASN A 80 9.95 -11.90 2.61
CA ASN A 80 10.38 -13.10 3.31
C ASN A 80 10.16 -14.39 2.52
N SER A 81 9.24 -14.43 1.53
CA SER A 81 8.90 -15.65 0.80
C SER A 81 9.75 -15.93 -0.45
N GLN A 82 10.60 -15.00 -0.88
CA GLN A 82 11.51 -15.10 -2.04
C GLN A 82 10.88 -15.48 -3.40
N ASP A 83 9.55 -15.53 -3.53
CA ASP A 83 8.84 -15.76 -4.80
C ASP A 83 8.37 -14.43 -5.43
N GLN A 84 9.26 -13.82 -6.21
CA GLN A 84 9.01 -12.54 -6.89
C GLN A 84 7.90 -12.61 -7.96
N LYS A 85 7.70 -13.76 -8.62
CA LYS A 85 6.65 -13.88 -9.64
C LYS A 85 5.27 -13.85 -9.02
N SER A 86 5.09 -14.55 -7.90
CA SER A 86 3.84 -14.49 -7.14
C SER A 86 3.59 -13.11 -6.54
N TYR A 87 4.65 -12.40 -6.12
CA TYR A 87 4.56 -11.01 -5.65
C TYR A 87 3.92 -10.07 -6.68
N PHE A 88 4.50 -9.93 -7.87
CA PHE A 88 3.97 -8.98 -8.86
C PHE A 88 2.54 -9.33 -9.28
N ARG A 89 2.25 -10.63 -9.45
CA ARG A 89 0.89 -11.09 -9.79
C ARG A 89 -0.12 -10.69 -8.71
N MET A 90 0.18 -10.91 -7.43
CA MET A 90 -0.72 -10.55 -6.34
C MET A 90 -0.86 -9.03 -6.22
N PHE A 91 0.24 -8.29 -6.30
CA PHE A 91 0.25 -6.83 -6.28
C PHE A 91 -0.66 -6.24 -7.37
N PHE A 92 -0.49 -6.65 -8.63
CA PHE A 92 -1.35 -6.15 -9.72
C PHE A 92 -2.80 -6.61 -9.59
N SER A 93 -3.06 -7.76 -8.95
CA SER A 93 -4.42 -8.19 -8.63
C SER A 93 -5.10 -7.24 -7.65
N ASP A 94 -4.37 -6.75 -6.64
CA ASP A 94 -4.89 -5.76 -5.69
C ASP A 94 -5.16 -4.41 -6.35
N VAL A 95 -4.23 -3.93 -7.18
CA VAL A 95 -4.43 -2.69 -7.97
C VAL A 95 -5.66 -2.83 -8.87
N ARG A 96 -5.83 -3.98 -9.53
CA ARG A 96 -6.99 -4.26 -10.38
C ARG A 96 -8.30 -4.23 -9.59
N ARG A 97 -8.35 -4.85 -8.42
CA ARG A 97 -9.55 -4.86 -7.57
C ARG A 97 -9.96 -3.44 -7.16
N GLU A 98 -9.01 -2.56 -6.87
CA GLU A 98 -9.31 -1.14 -6.62
C GLU A 98 -9.81 -0.42 -7.89
N PHE A 99 -9.22 -0.75 -9.04
CA PHE A 99 -9.62 -0.20 -10.33
C PHE A 99 -11.02 -0.65 -10.80
N GLU A 100 -11.45 -1.86 -10.43
CA GLU A 100 -12.77 -2.41 -10.79
C GLU A 100 -13.94 -1.57 -10.27
N ALA A 101 -13.75 -0.86 -9.16
CA ALA A 101 -14.75 0.11 -8.68
C ALA A 101 -14.95 1.27 -9.66
N ILE A 102 -13.92 1.61 -10.46
CA ILE A 102 -13.97 2.66 -11.47
C ILE A 102 -14.53 2.11 -12.79
N THR A 103 -14.16 0.89 -13.17
CA THR A 103 -14.61 0.28 -14.44
C THR A 103 -16.13 0.09 -14.52
N PHE A 104 -16.82 0.00 -13.38
CA PHE A 104 -18.29 0.06 -13.33
C PHE A 104 -18.86 1.25 -14.13
N TYR A 105 -18.21 2.41 -14.07
CA TYR A 105 -18.60 3.64 -14.77
C TYR A 105 -18.16 3.70 -16.25
N HIS A 106 -17.49 2.66 -16.76
CA HIS A 106 -17.21 2.54 -18.20
C HIS A 106 -18.38 1.95 -18.98
N SER A 107 -19.41 1.44 -18.29
CA SER A 107 -20.67 1.03 -18.92
C SER A 107 -21.34 2.23 -19.60
N PRO A 108 -21.83 2.10 -20.85
CA PRO A 108 -22.56 3.17 -21.52
C PRO A 108 -23.91 3.50 -20.84
N HIS A 109 -24.35 2.67 -19.89
CA HIS A 109 -25.59 2.84 -19.14
C HIS A 109 -25.41 3.53 -17.79
N VAL A 110 -24.18 3.86 -17.39
CA VAL A 110 -23.87 4.52 -16.12
C VAL A 110 -23.32 5.91 -16.40
N GLN A 111 -24.00 6.93 -15.90
CA GLN A 111 -23.50 8.30 -16.02
C GLN A 111 -22.35 8.53 -15.03
N LYS A 112 -21.26 9.13 -15.51
CA LYS A 112 -20.15 9.57 -14.66
C LYS A 112 -20.62 10.71 -13.77
N ASP A 113 -20.60 10.49 -12.47
CA ASP A 113 -21.00 11.44 -11.44
C ASP A 113 -19.80 11.83 -10.57
N ASN A 114 -20.06 12.61 -9.51
CA ASN A 114 -19.02 13.04 -8.57
C ASN A 114 -18.31 11.86 -7.87
N VAL A 115 -18.99 10.72 -7.71
CA VAL A 115 -18.39 9.52 -7.10
C VAL A 115 -17.33 8.96 -8.03
N TYR A 116 -17.62 8.82 -9.33
CA TYR A 116 -16.62 8.42 -10.33
C TYR A 116 -15.39 9.32 -10.31
N PHE A 117 -15.57 10.65 -10.38
CA PHE A 117 -14.43 11.57 -10.44
C PHE A 117 -13.57 11.49 -9.19
N LYS A 118 -14.18 11.32 -8.00
CA LYS A 118 -13.45 11.12 -6.75
C LYS A 118 -12.67 9.81 -6.72
N LEU A 119 -13.26 8.71 -7.20
CA LEU A 119 -12.58 7.42 -7.28
C LEU A 119 -11.39 7.47 -8.26
N ALA A 120 -11.59 8.06 -9.43
CA ALA A 120 -10.54 8.20 -10.44
C ALA A 120 -9.39 9.11 -9.97
N ASP A 121 -9.69 10.24 -9.32
CA ASP A 121 -8.68 11.14 -8.74
C ASP A 121 -7.88 10.46 -7.63
N ASN A 122 -8.55 9.77 -6.70
CA ASN A 122 -7.88 9.02 -5.64
C ASN A 122 -6.98 7.91 -6.20
N PHE A 123 -7.44 7.20 -7.23
CA PHE A 123 -6.63 6.17 -7.87
C PHE A 123 -5.41 6.77 -8.57
N LYS A 124 -5.56 7.88 -9.30
CA LYS A 124 -4.44 8.61 -9.91
C LYS A 124 -3.44 9.08 -8.86
N LYS A 125 -3.89 9.73 -7.78
CA LYS A 125 -3.04 10.15 -6.65
C LYS A 125 -2.23 9.00 -6.06
N LYS A 126 -2.88 7.86 -5.82
CA LYS A 126 -2.26 6.69 -5.23
C LYS A 126 -1.22 6.05 -6.16
N TYR A 127 -1.54 5.91 -7.45
CA TYR A 127 -0.80 5.01 -8.35
C TYR A 127 0.04 5.68 -9.43
N THR A 128 -0.07 6.99 -9.67
CA THR A 128 0.81 7.70 -10.61
C THR A 128 2.25 7.64 -10.12
N ASP A 129 3.16 7.06 -10.91
CA ASP A 129 4.58 6.89 -10.55
C ASP A 129 4.77 6.20 -9.18
N TYR A 130 3.96 5.18 -8.90
CA TYR A 130 4.01 4.43 -7.65
C TYR A 130 4.71 3.08 -7.83
N ALA A 131 5.60 2.76 -6.88
CA ALA A 131 6.10 1.42 -6.62
C ALA A 131 6.34 1.24 -5.11
N PRO A 132 6.22 0.03 -4.55
CA PRO A 132 6.54 -0.23 -3.14
C PRO A 132 8.02 0.07 -2.82
N LEU A 133 8.25 1.02 -1.91
CA LEU A 133 9.58 1.59 -1.68
C LEU A 133 10.44 0.70 -0.78
N GLY A 134 11.70 0.50 -1.18
CA GLY A 134 12.68 -0.29 -0.42
C GLY A 134 12.53 -1.81 -0.57
N PHE A 135 11.53 -2.29 -1.32
CA PHE A 135 11.27 -3.72 -1.55
C PHE A 135 11.85 -4.25 -2.86
N LEU A 136 12.21 -3.36 -3.78
CA LEU A 136 12.43 -3.68 -5.19
C LEU A 136 13.75 -3.08 -5.70
N SER A 137 14.32 -3.70 -6.71
CA SER A 137 15.35 -3.08 -7.53
C SER A 137 14.78 -1.97 -8.42
N THR A 138 15.63 -1.08 -8.91
CA THR A 138 15.23 0.01 -9.82
C THR A 138 14.49 -0.49 -11.06
N ASP A 139 14.93 -1.62 -11.64
CA ASP A 139 14.29 -2.19 -12.83
C ASP A 139 12.88 -2.71 -12.52
N GLU A 140 12.69 -3.32 -11.35
CA GLU A 140 11.38 -3.80 -10.88
C GLU A 140 10.43 -2.65 -10.54
N GLU A 141 10.95 -1.56 -9.95
CA GLU A 141 10.16 -0.35 -9.71
C GLU A 141 9.68 0.26 -11.03
N ASN A 142 10.57 0.39 -12.01
CA ASN A 142 10.24 0.90 -13.34
C ASN A 142 9.20 0.02 -14.03
N TYR A 143 9.37 -1.30 -13.96
CA TYR A 143 8.40 -2.27 -14.49
C TYR A 143 7.02 -2.08 -13.84
N ILE A 144 6.94 -1.96 -12.51
CA ILE A 144 5.66 -1.72 -11.82
C ILE A 144 5.02 -0.42 -12.31
N LYS A 145 5.77 0.68 -12.34
CA LYS A 145 5.27 2.00 -12.71
C LYS A 145 4.71 1.98 -14.14
N GLU A 146 5.43 1.36 -15.07
CA GLU A 146 5.01 1.21 -16.46
C GLU A 146 3.73 0.37 -16.57
N GLU A 147 3.69 -0.79 -15.92
CA GLU A 147 2.54 -1.69 -15.97
C GLU A 147 1.28 -1.05 -15.38
N ILE A 148 1.41 -0.32 -14.26
CA ILE A 148 0.28 0.42 -13.70
C ILE A 148 -0.22 1.46 -14.70
N ASN A 149 0.70 2.20 -15.30
CA ASN A 149 0.36 3.24 -16.26
C ASN A 149 -0.38 2.68 -17.48
N ILE A 150 0.16 1.60 -18.07
CA ILE A 150 -0.41 0.96 -19.28
C ILE A 150 -1.76 0.32 -18.97
N LYS A 151 -1.86 -0.45 -17.88
CA LYS A 151 -3.04 -1.29 -17.61
C LYS A 151 -4.18 -0.51 -16.97
N PHE A 152 -3.89 0.53 -16.20
CA PHE A 152 -4.90 1.22 -15.40
C PHE A 152 -4.99 2.71 -15.72
N LEU A 153 -3.90 3.48 -15.57
CA LEU A 153 -3.98 4.95 -15.59
C LEU A 153 -4.34 5.52 -16.97
N ARG A 154 -3.84 4.94 -18.07
CA ARG A 154 -4.22 5.35 -19.43
C ARG A 154 -5.69 5.12 -19.75
N ASN A 155 -6.37 4.27 -18.98
CA ASN A 155 -7.76 3.89 -19.18
C ASN A 155 -8.73 4.70 -18.29
N LEU A 156 -8.26 5.75 -17.59
CA LEU A 156 -9.04 6.59 -16.67
C LEU A 156 -9.46 7.94 -17.23
#